data_AF-A0A6V7JX05-F1
#
_entry.id   AF-A0A6V7JX05-F1
#
_cell.length_a   1.000
_cell.length_b   1.000
_cell.length_c   1.000
_cell.angle_alpha   90.00
_cell.angle_beta   90.00
_cell.angle_gamma   90.00
#
_symmetry.space_group_name_H-M   'P 1'
#
loop_
_entity.id
_entity.type
_entity.pdbx_description
1 polymer ?
#
loop_
_entity_poly.entity_id
_entity_poly.type
_entity_poly.pdbx_seq_one_letter_code
_entity_poly.pdbx_strand_id
1 'polypeptide(L)'
;SSGKSSVIESLVGRSFLPRGTGIVTRRPLILQLVHTPKDDREHRSAENGTLDIDEWGVFLHAKNRVFKDFDEIRKEIEAETDRMAGANKGICPEPINLKIYSSSVVNLTLIDLPGITKVPVGDQPDDIEMQIKNLVLKYICNPNSIILAIVTANTDMATSESLKLSKDVDPDGERTLAVVTKMDLMDAGTDAVDILCGRVIPVKLGIIGVVNRSQQDIMNNKSIQEALKDEAAFLQRKYPSLASRNGTAYLAKTLNRLLMHHIRNCLPDLETRLSGMMSKYQMMLSSYGDDVFDRNQTLLQIITKFATSFCATMEGKTRNIETTALSGCSRINYILHETFGSALDSIHPLAGLTKMDILTAIKNTAGPRPALFIPEVSFEVLVKREVRKLEYPSLRCVELLHQEMRRIIQQCGTEFHQEMLRFPKLYERIVDVATHLLERRLPTTTQMVENLVAMELAYIDTEHPDFQINAVLVSSLLKNSDMDKLKYGKRHVIPANGTTNHEAHGKATTTNNEISVFNEDKEQRNNWLLSSLLPQARSDSASTAENSPVRHNEGGPLSLPNSIDESTSKVSPQRSVSSSAAAAAPTRKLSEREQRDCDVI
;
A
#
# COMPACT_ATOMS: atom_id res chain seq x y z
N SER A 1 -47.72 -1.30 -15.06
CA SER A 1 -47.01 -2.46 -14.48
C SER A 1 -46.75 -3.50 -15.57
N SER A 2 -45.51 -4.01 -15.63
CA SER A 2 -45.01 -4.91 -16.68
C SER A 2 -45.19 -6.41 -16.42
N GLY A 3 -45.79 -6.81 -15.29
CA GLY A 3 -46.03 -8.23 -14.98
C GLY A 3 -44.84 -9.01 -14.40
N LYS A 4 -43.73 -8.33 -14.07
CA LYS A 4 -42.52 -8.87 -13.42
C LYS A 4 -42.81 -9.92 -12.33
N SER A 5 -43.58 -9.55 -11.31
CA SER A 5 -43.91 -10.43 -10.18
C SER A 5 -44.70 -11.67 -10.62
N SER A 6 -45.59 -11.53 -11.62
CA SER A 6 -46.35 -12.65 -12.18
C SER A 6 -45.44 -13.64 -12.91
N VAL A 7 -44.42 -13.17 -13.65
CA VAL A 7 -43.41 -14.04 -14.28
C VAL A 7 -42.67 -14.87 -13.22
N ILE A 8 -42.27 -14.24 -12.11
CA ILE A 8 -41.57 -14.93 -11.01
C ILE A 8 -42.48 -15.96 -10.36
N GLU A 9 -43.72 -15.62 -10.01
CA GLU A 9 -44.69 -16.57 -9.45
C GLU A 9 -44.95 -17.76 -10.38
N SER A 10 -45.06 -17.52 -11.70
CA SER A 10 -45.24 -18.58 -12.70
C SER A 10 -44.00 -19.49 -12.81
N LEU A 11 -42.78 -18.97 -12.59
CA LEU A 11 -41.55 -19.77 -12.51
C LEU A 11 -41.47 -20.62 -11.22
N VAL A 12 -42.05 -20.17 -10.10
CA VAL A 12 -42.12 -20.94 -8.83
C VAL A 12 -43.29 -21.92 -8.82
N GLY A 13 -44.38 -21.62 -9.54
CA GLY A 13 -45.63 -22.38 -9.47
C GLY A 13 -46.56 -21.98 -8.30
N ARG A 14 -46.17 -21.00 -7.48
CA ARG A 14 -46.89 -20.55 -6.27
C ARG A 14 -47.05 -19.03 -6.22
N SER A 15 -48.11 -18.57 -5.53
CA SER A 15 -48.36 -17.13 -5.34
C SER A 15 -47.83 -16.70 -3.97
N PHE A 16 -46.71 -15.97 -3.93
CA PHE A 16 -46.05 -15.49 -2.69
C PHE A 16 -45.51 -14.06 -2.83
N LEU A 17 -45.53 -13.55 -4.06
CA LEU A 17 -45.61 -12.15 -4.44
C LEU A 17 -46.48 -11.26 -3.54
N PRO A 18 -46.01 -10.19 -2.86
CA PRO A 18 -46.92 -9.12 -2.45
C PRO A 18 -47.70 -8.58 -3.66
N ARG A 19 -48.91 -8.09 -3.45
CA ARG A 19 -49.73 -7.48 -4.53
C ARG A 19 -50.37 -6.19 -4.03
N GLY A 20 -50.37 -5.17 -4.87
CA GLY A 20 -51.00 -3.89 -4.59
C GLY A 20 -50.94 -2.91 -5.75
N THR A 21 -51.55 -1.75 -5.57
CA THR A 21 -51.43 -0.60 -6.48
C THR A 21 -50.21 0.24 -6.12
N GLY A 22 -49.45 0.69 -7.13
CA GLY A 22 -48.21 1.46 -6.93
C GLY A 22 -46.95 0.58 -6.92
N ILE A 23 -45.92 1.01 -6.18
CA ILE A 23 -44.64 0.29 -6.08
C ILE A 23 -44.78 -0.84 -5.05
N VAL A 24 -44.99 -2.06 -5.55
CA VAL A 24 -45.18 -3.26 -4.71
C VAL A 24 -43.83 -3.76 -4.16
N THR A 25 -42.87 -4.04 -5.03
CA THR A 25 -41.49 -4.38 -4.63
C THR A 25 -40.75 -3.10 -4.22
N ARG A 26 -40.61 -2.84 -2.91
CA ARG A 26 -39.85 -1.68 -2.36
C ARG A 26 -38.42 -2.01 -1.90
N ARG A 27 -38.10 -3.29 -1.78
CA ARG A 27 -36.75 -3.83 -1.49
C ARG A 27 -36.36 -4.86 -2.54
N PRO A 28 -35.08 -4.99 -2.92
CA PRO A 28 -34.63 -6.12 -3.73
C PRO A 28 -34.94 -7.45 -3.02
N LEU A 29 -35.57 -8.40 -3.70
CA LEU A 29 -35.77 -9.76 -3.19
C LEU A 29 -34.85 -10.71 -3.95
N ILE A 30 -33.84 -11.24 -3.25
CA ILE A 30 -32.97 -12.31 -3.74
C ILE A 30 -33.71 -13.62 -3.47
N LEU A 31 -34.27 -14.19 -4.52
CA LEU A 31 -35.02 -15.43 -4.51
C LEU A 31 -34.14 -16.57 -5.03
N GLN A 32 -33.90 -17.57 -4.18
CA GLN A 32 -33.13 -18.77 -4.52
C GLN A 32 -34.08 -19.96 -4.57
N LEU A 33 -34.34 -20.46 -5.78
CA LEU A 33 -35.09 -21.68 -6.01
C LEU A 33 -34.13 -22.86 -5.92
N VAL A 34 -34.45 -23.81 -5.04
CA VAL A 34 -33.69 -25.04 -4.82
C VAL A 34 -34.56 -26.23 -5.18
N HIS A 35 -34.11 -27.01 -6.16
CA HIS A 35 -34.74 -28.26 -6.55
C HIS A 35 -34.42 -29.32 -5.49
N THR A 36 -35.44 -29.76 -4.75
CA THR A 36 -35.31 -30.70 -3.64
C THR A 36 -36.24 -31.89 -3.83
N PRO A 37 -35.74 -33.01 -4.40
CA PRO A 37 -36.54 -34.21 -4.60
C PRO A 37 -36.91 -34.87 -3.25
N LYS A 38 -37.80 -35.87 -3.29
CA LYS A 38 -38.39 -36.45 -2.06
C LYS A 38 -37.41 -37.31 -1.24
N ASP A 39 -36.35 -37.77 -1.87
CA ASP A 39 -35.26 -38.60 -1.31
C ASP A 39 -34.05 -37.79 -0.82
N ASP A 40 -34.03 -36.47 -1.03
CA ASP A 40 -32.96 -35.57 -0.60
C ASP A 40 -32.83 -35.51 0.93
N ARG A 41 -31.72 -36.03 1.47
CA ARG A 41 -31.38 -36.02 2.90
C ARG A 41 -30.47 -34.87 3.32
N GLU A 42 -29.99 -34.04 2.38
CA GLU A 42 -29.17 -32.86 2.66
C GLU A 42 -30.05 -31.65 3.03
N HIS A 43 -31.22 -31.53 2.40
CA HIS A 43 -32.15 -30.42 2.63
C HIS A 43 -33.42 -30.79 3.43
N ARG A 44 -33.79 -32.08 3.47
CA ARG A 44 -34.91 -32.55 4.32
C ARG A 44 -34.38 -33.08 5.65
N SER A 45 -34.92 -32.56 6.76
CA SER A 45 -34.57 -32.97 8.13
C SER A 45 -35.82 -33.16 8.99
N ALA A 46 -35.77 -34.17 9.86
CA ALA A 46 -36.78 -34.40 10.89
C ALA A 46 -36.85 -33.24 11.89
N GLU A 47 -35.70 -32.68 12.29
CA GLU A 47 -35.59 -31.61 13.30
C GLU A 47 -36.25 -30.31 12.81
N ASN A 48 -36.12 -30.01 11.51
CA ASN A 48 -36.75 -28.87 10.87
C ASN A 48 -38.19 -29.16 10.42
N GLY A 49 -38.67 -30.40 10.62
CA GLY A 49 -40.01 -30.84 10.23
C GLY A 49 -40.29 -30.79 8.72
N THR A 50 -39.25 -30.94 7.87
CA THR A 50 -39.35 -30.82 6.40
C THR A 50 -39.46 -32.14 5.64
N LEU A 51 -39.36 -33.29 6.33
CA LEU A 51 -39.48 -34.62 5.70
C LEU A 51 -40.79 -34.78 4.91
N ASP A 52 -41.92 -34.51 5.56
CA ASP A 52 -43.27 -34.73 5.00
C ASP A 52 -43.80 -33.54 4.16
N ILE A 53 -42.98 -32.52 3.92
CA ILE A 53 -43.40 -31.29 3.21
C ILE A 53 -42.91 -31.31 1.78
N ASP A 54 -43.81 -31.14 0.80
CA ASP A 54 -43.41 -31.07 -0.61
C ASP A 54 -42.65 -29.79 -0.96
N GLU A 55 -43.02 -28.64 -0.37
CA GLU A 55 -42.45 -27.32 -0.66
C GLU A 55 -42.41 -26.43 0.58
N TRP A 56 -41.33 -25.66 0.79
CA TRP A 56 -41.21 -24.71 1.91
C TRP A 56 -40.27 -23.53 1.60
N GLY A 57 -40.41 -22.44 2.36
CA GLY A 57 -39.54 -21.28 2.33
C GLY A 57 -38.68 -21.11 3.58
N VAL A 58 -37.50 -20.50 3.44
CA VAL A 58 -36.63 -20.07 4.55
C VAL A 58 -36.08 -18.68 4.23
N PHE A 59 -36.22 -17.74 5.17
CA PHE A 59 -35.61 -16.41 5.07
C PHE A 59 -34.32 -16.31 5.87
N LEU A 60 -33.33 -15.58 5.33
CA LEU A 60 -32.05 -15.37 6.00
C LEU A 60 -32.19 -14.67 7.36
N HIS A 61 -33.08 -13.69 7.47
CA HIS A 61 -33.31 -12.95 8.73
C HIS A 61 -34.06 -13.79 9.78
N ALA A 62 -34.88 -14.75 9.34
CA ALA A 62 -35.63 -15.66 10.21
C ALA A 62 -34.84 -16.92 10.64
N LYS A 63 -33.59 -17.06 10.19
CA LYS A 63 -32.63 -18.14 10.48
C LYS A 63 -33.18 -19.56 10.25
N ASN A 64 -33.87 -20.12 11.25
CA ASN A 64 -34.30 -21.52 11.30
C ASN A 64 -35.82 -21.67 11.13
N ARG A 65 -36.60 -20.58 11.02
CA ARG A 65 -38.05 -20.70 10.79
C ARG A 65 -38.32 -21.21 9.37
N VAL A 66 -38.92 -22.40 9.30
CA VAL A 66 -39.46 -22.99 8.07
C VAL A 66 -40.87 -22.47 7.83
N PHE A 67 -41.10 -21.86 6.68
CA PHE A 67 -42.40 -21.36 6.25
C PHE A 67 -43.05 -22.40 5.34
N LYS A 68 -44.13 -23.02 5.81
CA LYS A 68 -44.87 -24.08 5.08
C LYS A 68 -45.94 -23.50 4.16
N ASP A 69 -46.48 -22.34 4.51
CA ASP A 69 -47.51 -21.63 3.76
C ASP A 69 -46.89 -20.46 2.97
N PHE A 70 -47.21 -20.39 1.68
CA PHE A 70 -46.78 -19.30 0.79
C PHE A 70 -47.51 -17.98 1.05
N ASP A 71 -48.67 -18.00 1.71
CA ASP A 71 -49.33 -16.78 2.21
C ASP A 71 -48.62 -16.24 3.48
N GLU A 72 -48.01 -17.09 4.32
CA GLU A 72 -47.08 -16.61 5.36
C GLU A 72 -45.82 -16.00 4.75
N ILE A 73 -45.24 -16.63 3.71
CA ILE A 73 -44.09 -16.07 2.98
C ILE A 73 -44.42 -14.68 2.41
N ARG A 74 -45.62 -14.48 1.84
CA ARG A 74 -46.06 -13.16 1.36
C ARG A 74 -46.11 -12.13 2.49
N LYS A 75 -46.77 -12.45 3.59
CA LYS A 75 -46.91 -11.57 4.77
C LYS A 75 -45.55 -11.23 5.39
N GLU A 76 -44.62 -12.18 5.41
CA GLU A 76 -43.25 -11.97 5.89
C GLU A 76 -42.47 -11.01 4.97
N ILE A 77 -42.60 -11.11 3.64
CA ILE A 77 -42.00 -10.14 2.70
C ILE A 77 -42.59 -8.74 2.93
N GLU A 78 -43.91 -8.62 3.13
CA GLU A 78 -44.58 -7.34 3.39
C GLU A 78 -44.10 -6.74 4.72
N ALA A 79 -44.14 -7.49 5.82
CA ALA A 79 -43.70 -7.06 7.15
C ALA A 79 -42.22 -6.67 7.19
N GLU A 80 -41.33 -7.48 6.60
CA GLU A 80 -39.89 -7.20 6.53
C GLU A 80 -39.59 -6.01 5.59
N THR A 81 -40.45 -5.75 4.59
CA THR A 81 -40.36 -4.54 3.78
C THR A 81 -40.74 -3.31 4.60
N ASP A 82 -41.88 -3.32 5.30
CA ASP A 82 -42.33 -2.18 6.10
C ASP A 82 -41.44 -1.92 7.32
N ARG A 83 -40.83 -2.96 7.91
CA ARG A 83 -39.87 -2.82 9.02
C ARG A 83 -38.63 -1.97 8.65
N MET A 84 -38.16 -2.07 7.41
CA MET A 84 -36.91 -1.44 6.96
C MET A 84 -37.10 -0.23 6.03
N ALA A 85 -38.15 -0.22 5.22
CA ALA A 85 -38.47 0.90 4.31
C ALA A 85 -39.51 1.88 4.90
N GLY A 86 -40.13 1.53 6.03
CA GLY A 86 -41.21 2.28 6.64
C GLY A 86 -42.54 2.19 5.88
N ALA A 87 -43.61 2.66 6.50
CA ALA A 87 -44.94 2.72 5.89
C ALA A 87 -45.05 3.77 4.75
N ASN A 88 -44.15 4.76 4.72
CA ASN A 88 -44.18 5.91 3.81
C ASN A 88 -43.77 5.58 2.35
N LYS A 89 -43.93 4.34 1.90
CA LYS A 89 -43.70 3.88 0.51
C LYS A 89 -42.30 4.14 -0.08
N GLY A 90 -41.30 4.44 0.76
CA GLY A 90 -39.90 4.55 0.36
C GLY A 90 -39.31 3.23 -0.14
N ILE A 91 -38.12 3.28 -0.73
CA ILE A 91 -37.35 2.09 -1.10
C ILE A 91 -36.17 1.89 -0.15
N CYS A 92 -35.73 0.65 0.03
CA CYS A 92 -34.52 0.33 0.78
C CYS A 92 -33.59 -0.56 -0.06
N PRO A 93 -32.29 -0.24 -0.15
CA PRO A 93 -31.32 -0.95 -1.00
C PRO A 93 -30.83 -2.27 -0.39
N GLU A 94 -31.22 -2.60 0.83
CA GLU A 94 -30.83 -3.83 1.52
C GLU A 94 -31.76 -4.99 1.12
N PRO A 95 -31.23 -6.09 0.55
CA PRO A 95 -32.04 -7.16 -0.01
C PRO A 95 -32.70 -8.03 1.06
N ILE A 96 -33.90 -8.52 0.76
CA ILE A 96 -34.50 -9.67 1.45
C ILE A 96 -33.96 -10.94 0.77
N ASN A 97 -33.49 -11.92 1.54
CA ASN A 97 -32.99 -13.18 1.02
C ASN A 97 -33.95 -14.32 1.38
N LEU A 98 -34.56 -14.94 0.36
CA LEU A 98 -35.55 -16.01 0.48
C LEU A 98 -35.09 -17.24 -0.33
N LYS A 99 -34.98 -18.38 0.34
CA LYS A 99 -34.82 -19.69 -0.30
C LYS A 99 -36.19 -20.37 -0.37
N ILE A 100 -36.56 -20.90 -1.54
CA ILE A 100 -37.73 -21.75 -1.72
C ILE A 100 -37.25 -23.12 -2.20
N TYR A 101 -37.62 -24.15 -1.44
CA TYR A 101 -37.33 -25.55 -1.72
C TYR A 101 -38.58 -26.21 -2.31
N SER A 102 -38.46 -26.84 -3.47
CA SER A 102 -39.57 -27.55 -4.11
C SER A 102 -39.05 -28.65 -5.04
N SER A 103 -39.83 -29.72 -5.20
CA SER A 103 -39.56 -30.77 -6.20
C SER A 103 -39.97 -30.37 -7.63
N SER A 104 -40.73 -29.27 -7.80
CA SER A 104 -41.29 -28.83 -9.09
C SER A 104 -40.54 -27.66 -9.72
N VAL A 105 -39.61 -27.03 -9.00
CA VAL A 105 -38.77 -25.93 -9.51
C VAL A 105 -37.43 -26.42 -10.04
N VAL A 106 -36.76 -25.59 -10.82
CA VAL A 106 -35.35 -25.75 -11.21
C VAL A 106 -34.44 -24.93 -10.29
N ASN A 107 -33.18 -25.35 -10.14
CA ASN A 107 -32.16 -24.56 -9.44
C ASN A 107 -31.95 -23.22 -10.18
N LEU A 108 -32.39 -22.12 -9.57
CA LEU A 108 -32.42 -20.81 -10.21
C LEU A 108 -32.39 -19.69 -9.16
N THR A 109 -31.46 -18.75 -9.30
CA THR A 109 -31.44 -17.52 -8.48
C THR A 109 -31.98 -16.35 -9.30
N LEU A 110 -32.94 -15.63 -8.74
CA LEU A 110 -33.58 -14.45 -9.32
C LEU A 110 -33.43 -13.27 -8.36
N ILE A 111 -33.30 -12.06 -8.89
CA ILE A 111 -33.30 -10.82 -8.09
C ILE A 111 -34.48 -9.97 -8.55
N ASP A 112 -35.53 -9.91 -7.72
CA ASP A 112 -36.69 -9.07 -7.99
C ASP A 112 -36.40 -7.63 -7.55
N LEU A 113 -36.30 -6.71 -8.50
CA LEU A 113 -35.98 -5.30 -8.25
C LEU A 113 -37.25 -4.42 -8.25
N PRO A 114 -37.25 -3.24 -7.60
CA PRO A 114 -38.34 -2.30 -7.70
C PRO A 114 -38.71 -1.92 -9.14
N GLY A 115 -40.01 -1.76 -9.39
CA GLY A 115 -40.50 -1.35 -10.71
C GLY A 115 -40.27 0.14 -10.96
N ILE A 116 -39.74 0.49 -12.13
CA ILE A 116 -39.49 1.88 -12.53
C ILE A 116 -40.83 2.63 -12.63
N THR A 117 -40.92 3.78 -11.98
CA THR A 117 -42.07 4.70 -12.02
C THR A 117 -41.58 6.11 -12.34
N LYS A 118 -42.31 6.84 -13.20
CA LYS A 118 -41.93 8.17 -13.69
C LYS A 118 -42.52 9.34 -12.90
N VAL A 119 -43.43 9.04 -11.97
CA VAL A 119 -44.15 10.04 -11.17
C VAL A 119 -44.22 9.50 -9.75
N PRO A 120 -43.79 10.25 -8.72
CA PRO A 120 -43.95 9.87 -7.32
C PRO A 120 -45.44 9.81 -6.95
N VAL A 121 -45.85 8.85 -6.12
CA VAL A 121 -47.27 8.65 -5.76
C VAL A 121 -47.46 8.57 -4.24
N GLY A 122 -48.14 9.57 -3.67
CA GLY A 122 -48.31 9.71 -2.23
C GLY A 122 -47.03 10.25 -1.58
N ASP A 123 -46.65 9.72 -0.43
CA ASP A 123 -45.52 10.19 0.39
C ASP A 123 -44.13 9.79 -0.15
N GLN A 124 -44.03 9.50 -1.46
CA GLN A 124 -42.77 9.15 -2.12
C GLN A 124 -41.96 10.42 -2.41
N PRO A 125 -40.62 10.38 -2.26
CA PRO A 125 -39.79 11.55 -2.54
C PRO A 125 -39.72 11.83 -4.04
N ASP A 126 -39.52 13.09 -4.42
CA ASP A 126 -39.51 13.51 -5.83
C ASP A 126 -38.41 12.84 -6.66
N ASP A 127 -37.31 12.41 -6.02
CA ASP A 127 -36.19 11.72 -6.66
C ASP A 127 -36.36 10.18 -6.73
N ILE A 128 -37.52 9.63 -6.37
CA ILE A 128 -37.78 8.18 -6.30
C ILE A 128 -37.43 7.44 -7.61
N GLU A 129 -37.66 8.06 -8.77
CA GLU A 129 -37.26 7.48 -10.07
C GLU A 129 -35.74 7.29 -10.16
N MET A 130 -34.97 8.30 -9.73
CA MET A 130 -33.51 8.25 -9.72
C MET A 130 -32.99 7.25 -8.70
N GLN A 131 -33.59 7.18 -7.50
CA GLN A 131 -33.23 6.18 -6.50
C GLN A 131 -33.46 4.75 -7.02
N ILE A 132 -34.61 4.49 -7.67
CA ILE A 132 -34.91 3.19 -8.28
C ILE A 132 -33.93 2.87 -9.41
N LYS A 133 -33.64 3.83 -10.31
CA LYS A 133 -32.65 3.62 -11.39
C LYS A 133 -31.26 3.31 -10.82
N ASN A 134 -30.78 4.06 -9.83
CA ASN A 134 -29.50 3.82 -9.18
C ASN A 134 -29.46 2.44 -8.49
N LEU A 135 -30.56 2.03 -7.84
CA LEU A 135 -30.68 0.70 -7.24
C LEU A 135 -30.68 -0.40 -8.30
N VAL A 136 -31.38 -0.24 -9.42
CA VAL A 136 -31.36 -1.20 -10.53
C VAL A 136 -29.95 -1.30 -11.14
N LEU A 137 -29.33 -0.16 -11.46
CA LEU A 137 -27.96 -0.08 -12.00
C LEU A 137 -26.95 -0.78 -11.10
N LYS A 138 -27.05 -0.64 -9.78
CA LYS A 138 -26.18 -1.35 -8.81
C LYS A 138 -26.16 -2.88 -9.03
N TYR A 139 -27.28 -3.48 -9.46
CA TYR A 139 -27.34 -4.90 -9.77
C TYR A 139 -26.97 -5.20 -11.24
N ILE A 140 -27.52 -4.46 -12.21
CA ILE A 140 -27.32 -4.77 -13.63
C ILE A 140 -25.95 -4.36 -14.20
N CYS A 141 -25.22 -3.46 -13.53
CA CYS A 141 -23.83 -3.11 -13.90
C CYS A 141 -22.82 -4.23 -13.58
N ASN A 142 -23.21 -5.26 -12.82
CA ASN A 142 -22.34 -6.42 -12.62
C ASN A 142 -22.23 -7.20 -13.94
N PRO A 143 -21.05 -7.31 -14.58
CA PRO A 143 -20.90 -8.03 -15.86
C PRO A 143 -21.26 -9.51 -15.71
N ASN A 144 -21.08 -10.08 -14.52
CA ASN A 144 -21.40 -11.47 -14.22
C ASN A 144 -22.89 -11.65 -13.87
N SER A 145 -23.79 -10.84 -14.44
CA SER A 145 -25.25 -10.96 -14.28
C SER A 145 -25.99 -11.03 -15.61
N ILE A 146 -26.99 -11.91 -15.67
CA ILE A 146 -27.96 -11.99 -16.77
C ILE A 146 -29.09 -10.99 -16.47
N ILE A 147 -29.41 -10.12 -17.42
CA ILE A 147 -30.49 -9.13 -17.30
C ILE A 147 -31.77 -9.70 -17.89
N LEU A 148 -32.82 -9.80 -17.08
CA LEU A 148 -34.14 -10.24 -17.51
C LEU A 148 -35.05 -9.04 -17.83
N ALA A 149 -35.02 -8.57 -19.07
CA ALA A 149 -35.78 -7.42 -19.52
C ALA A 149 -37.27 -7.76 -19.73
N ILE A 150 -38.09 -7.59 -18.69
CA ILE A 150 -39.54 -7.78 -18.77
C ILE A 150 -40.18 -6.61 -19.54
N VAL A 151 -40.94 -6.90 -20.59
CA VAL A 151 -41.66 -5.94 -21.42
C VAL A 151 -43.10 -6.39 -21.64
N THR A 152 -44.00 -5.48 -22.05
CA THR A 152 -45.43 -5.75 -22.29
C THR A 152 -45.77 -5.65 -23.77
N ALA A 153 -46.43 -6.68 -24.31
CA ALA A 153 -46.78 -6.81 -25.72
C ALA A 153 -47.77 -5.73 -26.22
N ASN A 154 -48.56 -5.16 -25.31
CA ASN A 154 -49.58 -4.15 -25.62
C ASN A 154 -49.05 -2.70 -25.59
N THR A 155 -47.73 -2.51 -25.53
CA THR A 155 -47.06 -1.21 -25.50
C THR A 155 -45.90 -1.21 -26.48
N ASP A 156 -45.61 -0.07 -27.10
CA ASP A 156 -44.44 0.05 -27.99
C ASP A 156 -43.14 -0.30 -27.26
N MET A 157 -42.47 -1.34 -27.76
CA MET A 157 -41.21 -1.88 -27.25
C MET A 157 -40.09 -0.83 -27.25
N ALA A 158 -40.11 0.12 -28.20
CA ALA A 158 -39.12 1.20 -28.26
C ALA A 158 -39.19 2.15 -27.05
N THR A 159 -40.33 2.20 -26.35
CA THR A 159 -40.54 3.00 -25.13
C THR A 159 -40.23 2.25 -23.84
N SER A 160 -39.75 1.00 -23.93
CA SER A 160 -39.49 0.17 -22.75
C SER A 160 -38.27 0.62 -21.94
N GLU A 161 -38.50 1.15 -20.74
CA GLU A 161 -37.45 1.55 -19.81
C GLU A 161 -36.55 0.37 -19.38
N SER A 162 -37.08 -0.86 -19.36
CA SER A 162 -36.29 -2.06 -19.02
C SER A 162 -35.27 -2.38 -20.10
N LEU A 163 -35.65 -2.31 -21.39
CA LEU A 163 -34.71 -2.45 -22.50
C LEU A 163 -33.72 -1.28 -22.57
N LYS A 164 -34.16 -0.06 -22.24
CA LYS A 164 -33.30 1.12 -22.23
C LYS A 164 -32.17 0.98 -21.20
N LEU A 165 -32.51 0.71 -19.93
CA LEU A 165 -31.51 0.49 -18.89
C LEU A 165 -30.62 -0.73 -19.18
N SER A 166 -31.13 -1.79 -19.82
CA SER A 166 -30.30 -2.89 -20.29
C SER A 166 -29.24 -2.42 -21.29
N LYS A 167 -29.64 -1.65 -22.32
CA LYS A 167 -28.70 -1.14 -23.34
C LYS A 167 -27.66 -0.18 -22.78
N ASP A 168 -27.98 0.57 -21.72
CA ASP A 168 -27.03 1.47 -21.05
C ASP A 168 -25.86 0.70 -20.37
N VAL A 169 -26.03 -0.60 -20.07
CA VAL A 169 -25.01 -1.46 -19.40
C VAL A 169 -24.63 -2.74 -20.17
N ASP A 170 -25.31 -3.03 -21.27
CA ASP A 170 -25.13 -4.17 -22.18
C ASP A 170 -25.55 -3.73 -23.60
N PRO A 171 -24.78 -2.86 -24.29
CA PRO A 171 -25.17 -2.28 -25.58
C PRO A 171 -25.36 -3.32 -26.69
N ASP A 172 -24.55 -4.39 -26.66
CA ASP A 172 -24.57 -5.49 -27.61
C ASP A 172 -25.63 -6.56 -27.29
N GLY A 173 -26.26 -6.48 -26.10
CA GLY A 173 -27.28 -7.43 -25.66
C GLY A 173 -26.76 -8.85 -25.39
N GLU A 174 -25.48 -9.01 -25.05
CA GLU A 174 -24.80 -10.31 -24.83
C GLU A 174 -25.39 -11.06 -23.64
N ARG A 175 -25.79 -10.35 -22.59
CA ARG A 175 -26.27 -10.91 -21.32
C ARG A 175 -27.71 -10.52 -21.00
N THR A 176 -28.44 -9.97 -21.98
CA THR A 176 -29.83 -9.55 -21.83
C THR A 176 -30.79 -10.54 -22.52
N LEU A 177 -31.76 -11.05 -21.77
CA LEU A 177 -32.88 -11.87 -22.25
C LEU A 177 -34.17 -11.04 -22.15
N ALA A 178 -34.91 -10.89 -23.25
CA ALA A 178 -36.18 -10.17 -23.23
C ALA A 178 -37.36 -11.12 -22.98
N VAL A 179 -38.27 -10.75 -22.07
CA VAL A 179 -39.50 -11.50 -21.79
C VAL A 179 -40.71 -10.65 -22.12
N VAL A 180 -41.50 -11.09 -23.11
CA VAL A 180 -42.67 -10.36 -23.62
C VAL A 180 -43.92 -10.90 -22.93
N THR A 181 -44.49 -10.11 -22.02
CA THR A 181 -45.70 -10.45 -21.26
C THR A 181 -46.96 -9.90 -21.94
N LYS A 182 -48.15 -10.41 -21.56
CA LYS A 182 -49.46 -9.88 -21.96
C LYS A 182 -49.77 -9.97 -23.47
N MET A 183 -49.30 -11.02 -24.15
CA MET A 183 -49.53 -11.23 -25.59
C MET A 183 -51.02 -11.48 -25.95
N ASP A 184 -51.82 -11.82 -24.94
CA ASP A 184 -53.27 -11.94 -24.95
C ASP A 184 -53.99 -10.58 -25.04
N LEU A 185 -53.37 -9.50 -24.53
CA LEU A 185 -53.93 -8.14 -24.52
C LEU A 185 -53.43 -7.25 -25.68
N MET A 186 -52.99 -7.87 -26.78
CA MET A 186 -52.64 -7.15 -28.01
C MET A 186 -53.89 -6.83 -28.83
N ASP A 187 -53.88 -5.67 -29.50
CA ASP A 187 -55.00 -5.22 -30.33
C ASP A 187 -55.30 -6.20 -31.47
N ALA A 188 -56.58 -6.36 -31.77
CA ALA A 188 -57.04 -7.25 -32.83
C ALA A 188 -56.47 -6.83 -34.20
N GLY A 189 -55.74 -7.72 -34.85
CA GLY A 189 -55.01 -7.44 -36.09
C GLY A 189 -53.51 -7.17 -35.90
N THR A 190 -53.02 -7.06 -34.66
CA THR A 190 -51.59 -7.00 -34.36
C THR A 190 -51.06 -8.36 -33.87
N ASP A 191 -49.79 -8.65 -34.18
CA ASP A 191 -49.10 -9.83 -33.69
C ASP A 191 -47.70 -9.48 -33.13
N ALA A 192 -47.12 -10.44 -32.39
CA ALA A 192 -45.79 -10.31 -31.80
C ALA A 192 -44.74 -11.14 -32.56
N VAL A 193 -45.02 -11.62 -33.77
CA VAL A 193 -44.13 -12.54 -34.51
C VAL A 193 -42.81 -11.84 -34.82
N ASP A 194 -42.83 -10.60 -35.31
CA ASP A 194 -41.60 -9.84 -35.57
C ASP A 194 -40.77 -9.58 -34.31
N ILE A 195 -41.44 -9.40 -33.17
CA ILE A 195 -40.82 -9.20 -31.86
C ILE A 195 -40.18 -10.52 -31.40
N LEU A 196 -40.93 -11.62 -31.37
CA LEU A 196 -40.44 -12.94 -30.94
C LEU A 196 -39.37 -13.53 -31.88
N CYS A 197 -39.37 -13.14 -33.15
CA CYS A 197 -38.33 -13.50 -34.12
C CYS A 197 -37.08 -12.61 -34.05
N GLY A 198 -36.99 -11.64 -33.14
CA GLY A 198 -35.79 -10.80 -32.95
C GLY A 198 -35.56 -9.73 -34.01
N ARG A 199 -36.58 -9.37 -34.80
CA ARG A 199 -36.46 -8.35 -35.87
C ARG A 199 -36.46 -6.92 -35.32
N VAL A 200 -37.05 -6.72 -34.14
CA VAL A 200 -37.26 -5.39 -33.53
C VAL A 200 -36.28 -5.11 -32.38
N ILE A 201 -35.94 -6.13 -31.58
CA ILE A 201 -35.14 -5.97 -30.36
C ILE A 201 -33.82 -6.75 -30.52
N PRO A 202 -32.66 -6.07 -30.61
CA PRO A 202 -31.37 -6.73 -30.67
C PRO A 202 -30.95 -7.21 -29.27
N VAL A 203 -31.22 -8.49 -28.97
CA VAL A 203 -30.76 -9.19 -27.77
C VAL A 203 -30.27 -10.58 -28.13
N LYS A 204 -29.08 -10.97 -27.64
CA LYS A 204 -28.39 -12.20 -28.09
C LYS A 204 -28.84 -13.45 -27.33
N LEU A 205 -29.35 -13.31 -26.09
CA LEU A 205 -29.95 -14.43 -25.36
C LEU A 205 -31.35 -14.82 -25.87
N GLY A 206 -31.93 -14.00 -26.76
CA GLY A 206 -33.23 -14.24 -27.38
C GLY A 206 -34.41 -13.54 -26.69
N ILE A 207 -35.61 -13.91 -27.13
CA ILE A 207 -36.87 -13.26 -26.75
C ILE A 207 -37.91 -14.36 -26.49
N ILE A 208 -38.56 -14.32 -25.33
CA ILE A 208 -39.53 -15.34 -24.90
C ILE A 208 -40.84 -14.67 -24.51
N GLY A 209 -41.91 -15.01 -25.23
CA GLY A 209 -43.28 -14.61 -24.94
C GLY A 209 -43.91 -15.46 -23.85
N VAL A 210 -44.62 -14.84 -22.92
CA VAL A 210 -45.35 -15.49 -21.82
C VAL A 210 -46.73 -14.87 -21.60
N VAL A 211 -47.69 -15.69 -21.17
CA VAL A 211 -49.05 -15.28 -20.80
C VAL A 211 -49.27 -15.66 -19.35
N ASN A 212 -49.57 -14.66 -18.53
CA ASN A 212 -49.77 -14.81 -17.09
C ASN A 212 -51.24 -14.55 -16.72
N ARG A 213 -51.65 -14.96 -15.52
CA ARG A 213 -52.97 -14.67 -14.95
C ARG A 213 -53.28 -13.16 -15.01
N SER A 214 -54.47 -12.82 -15.51
CA SER A 214 -55.03 -11.48 -15.46
C SER A 214 -55.42 -11.09 -14.03
N GLN A 215 -55.76 -9.81 -13.80
CA GLN A 215 -56.25 -9.36 -12.50
C GLN A 215 -57.57 -10.08 -12.11
N GLN A 216 -58.40 -10.42 -13.09
CA GLN A 216 -59.65 -11.16 -12.86
C GLN A 216 -59.38 -12.64 -12.53
N ASP A 217 -58.42 -13.29 -13.19
CA ASP A 217 -57.98 -14.64 -12.84
C ASP A 217 -57.44 -14.70 -11.40
N ILE A 218 -56.72 -13.66 -10.96
CA ILE A 218 -56.20 -13.54 -9.59
C ILE A 218 -57.35 -13.37 -8.59
N MET A 219 -58.34 -12.51 -8.87
CA MET A 219 -59.54 -12.35 -8.03
C MET A 219 -60.36 -13.65 -7.94
N ASN A 220 -60.40 -14.43 -9.03
CA ASN A 220 -61.06 -15.73 -9.09
C ASN A 220 -60.22 -16.87 -8.47
N ASN A 221 -59.07 -16.58 -7.86
CA ASN A 221 -58.14 -17.56 -7.27
C ASN A 221 -57.69 -18.68 -8.24
N LYS A 222 -57.63 -18.40 -9.54
CA LYS A 222 -57.18 -19.36 -10.56
C LYS A 222 -55.77 -19.88 -10.24
N SER A 223 -55.59 -21.20 -10.29
CA SER A 223 -54.31 -21.82 -9.99
C SER A 223 -53.27 -21.50 -11.06
N ILE A 224 -51.99 -21.55 -10.69
CA ILE A 224 -50.90 -21.35 -11.65
C ILE A 224 -50.83 -22.54 -12.64
N GLN A 225 -51.20 -23.75 -12.21
CA GLN A 225 -51.24 -24.92 -13.09
C GLN A 225 -52.31 -24.79 -14.19
N GLU A 226 -53.47 -24.21 -13.89
CA GLU A 226 -54.48 -23.89 -14.92
C GLU A 226 -53.99 -22.78 -15.85
N ALA A 227 -53.37 -21.73 -15.29
CA ALA A 227 -52.80 -20.64 -16.10
C ALA A 227 -51.73 -21.13 -17.08
N LEU A 228 -50.89 -22.10 -16.70
CA LEU A 228 -49.90 -22.72 -17.59
C LEU A 228 -50.53 -23.56 -18.70
N LYS A 229 -51.68 -24.22 -18.45
CA LYS A 229 -52.45 -24.94 -19.48
C LYS A 229 -53.07 -23.95 -20.47
N ASP A 230 -53.63 -22.85 -19.97
CA ASP A 230 -54.23 -21.80 -20.79
C ASP A 230 -53.16 -21.05 -21.61
N GLU A 231 -51.98 -20.80 -21.05
CA GLU A 231 -50.82 -20.27 -21.78
C GLU A 231 -50.45 -21.20 -22.95
N ALA A 232 -50.32 -22.51 -22.70
CA ALA A 232 -50.01 -23.48 -23.74
C ALA A 232 -51.09 -23.53 -24.84
N ALA A 233 -52.37 -23.54 -24.47
CA ALA A 233 -53.49 -23.52 -25.42
C ALA A 233 -53.54 -22.21 -26.24
N PHE A 234 -53.28 -21.07 -25.60
CA PHE A 234 -53.18 -19.76 -26.27
C PHE A 234 -52.04 -19.73 -27.29
N LEU A 235 -50.84 -20.17 -26.89
CA LEU A 235 -49.66 -20.21 -27.76
C LEU A 235 -49.87 -21.15 -28.95
N GLN A 236 -50.42 -22.35 -28.71
CA GLN A 236 -50.75 -23.30 -29.78
C GLN A 236 -51.78 -22.76 -30.77
N ARG A 237 -52.74 -21.93 -30.31
CA ARG A 237 -53.80 -21.35 -31.17
C ARG A 237 -53.34 -20.10 -31.92
N LYS A 238 -52.65 -19.15 -31.25
CA LYS A 238 -52.30 -17.83 -31.82
C LYS A 238 -50.91 -17.81 -32.46
N TYR A 239 -49.97 -18.63 -31.99
CA TYR A 239 -48.58 -18.67 -32.48
C TYR A 239 -48.05 -20.11 -32.68
N PRO A 240 -48.69 -20.96 -33.52
CA PRO A 240 -48.42 -22.41 -33.54
C PRO A 240 -46.94 -22.77 -33.82
N SER A 241 -46.30 -22.07 -34.74
CA SER A 241 -44.90 -22.27 -35.13
C SER A 241 -43.88 -21.84 -34.07
N LEU A 242 -44.28 -20.95 -33.15
CA LEU A 242 -43.44 -20.40 -32.10
C LEU A 242 -43.74 -21.00 -30.72
N ALA A 243 -44.85 -21.73 -30.56
CA ALA A 243 -45.31 -22.28 -29.28
C ALA A 243 -44.27 -23.18 -28.58
N SER A 244 -43.39 -23.86 -29.33
CA SER A 244 -42.30 -24.69 -28.78
C SER A 244 -41.11 -23.89 -28.20
N ARG A 245 -41.03 -22.59 -28.49
CA ARG A 245 -39.97 -21.66 -28.02
C ARG A 245 -40.50 -20.56 -27.11
N ASN A 246 -41.74 -20.69 -26.64
CA ASN A 246 -42.43 -19.69 -25.84
C ASN A 246 -43.13 -20.34 -24.63
N GLY A 247 -43.62 -19.51 -23.72
CA GLY A 247 -44.29 -19.91 -22.50
C GLY A 247 -43.35 -20.14 -21.32
N THR A 248 -43.92 -20.12 -20.12
CA THR A 248 -43.21 -20.17 -18.84
C THR A 248 -42.34 -21.43 -18.70
N ALA A 249 -42.83 -22.58 -19.17
CA ALA A 249 -42.09 -23.84 -19.11
C ALA A 249 -40.82 -23.82 -19.99
N TYR A 250 -40.85 -23.11 -21.12
CA TYR A 250 -39.67 -22.90 -21.96
C TYR A 250 -38.73 -21.85 -21.35
N LEU A 251 -39.29 -20.78 -20.77
CA LEU A 251 -38.54 -19.76 -20.03
C LEU A 251 -37.74 -20.36 -18.87
N ALA A 252 -38.36 -21.18 -18.01
CA ALA A 252 -37.70 -21.80 -16.86
C ALA A 252 -36.50 -22.68 -17.28
N LYS A 253 -36.69 -23.53 -18.30
CA LYS A 253 -35.62 -24.38 -18.85
C LYS A 253 -34.49 -23.56 -19.48
N THR A 254 -34.85 -22.49 -20.20
CA THR A 254 -33.88 -21.62 -20.86
C THR A 254 -33.08 -20.81 -19.84
N LEU A 255 -33.73 -20.25 -18.82
CA LEU A 255 -33.07 -19.53 -17.72
C LEU A 255 -32.08 -20.42 -16.96
N ASN A 256 -32.47 -21.66 -16.61
CA ASN A 256 -31.56 -22.60 -15.96
C ASN A 256 -30.34 -22.91 -16.85
N ARG A 257 -30.54 -23.23 -18.13
CA ARG A 257 -29.44 -23.49 -19.07
C ARG A 257 -28.50 -22.28 -19.23
N LEU A 258 -29.08 -21.08 -19.38
CA LEU A 258 -28.31 -19.84 -19.51
C LEU A 258 -27.53 -19.53 -18.23
N LEU A 259 -28.13 -19.70 -17.06
CA LEU A 259 -27.46 -19.51 -15.77
C LEU A 259 -26.29 -20.49 -15.61
N MET A 260 -26.47 -21.78 -15.91
CA MET A 260 -25.40 -22.79 -15.82
C MET A 260 -24.23 -22.49 -16.77
N HIS A 261 -24.52 -22.12 -18.03
CA HIS A 261 -23.50 -21.72 -19.00
C HIS A 261 -22.77 -20.45 -18.57
N HIS A 262 -23.50 -19.45 -18.08
CA HIS A 262 -22.96 -18.18 -17.59
C HIS A 262 -22.07 -18.38 -16.34
N ILE A 263 -22.49 -19.23 -15.40
CA ILE A 263 -21.66 -19.62 -14.25
C ILE A 263 -20.37 -20.30 -14.72
N ARG A 264 -20.44 -21.29 -15.63
CA ARG A 264 -19.25 -21.98 -16.17
C ARG A 264 -18.25 -21.01 -16.80
N ASN A 265 -18.73 -20.02 -17.55
CA ASN A 265 -17.88 -19.04 -18.23
C ASN A 265 -17.31 -17.98 -17.28
N CYS A 266 -18.07 -17.56 -16.25
CA CYS A 266 -17.61 -16.53 -15.30
C CYS A 266 -16.72 -17.09 -14.16
N LEU A 267 -16.69 -18.41 -13.95
CA LEU A 267 -15.99 -19.02 -12.82
C LEU A 267 -14.46 -18.82 -12.86
N PRO A 268 -13.74 -18.97 -14.00
CA PRO A 268 -12.29 -18.75 -14.06
C PRO A 268 -11.88 -17.30 -13.78
N ASP A 269 -12.65 -16.34 -14.29
CA ASP A 269 -12.42 -14.91 -14.03
C ASP A 269 -12.70 -14.56 -12.57
N LEU A 270 -13.72 -15.18 -11.97
CA LEU A 270 -14.03 -15.03 -10.55
C LEU A 270 -12.92 -15.61 -9.68
N GLU A 271 -12.40 -16.80 -10.00
CA GLU A 271 -11.26 -17.42 -9.31
C GLU A 271 -10.00 -16.57 -9.39
N THR A 272 -9.69 -16.04 -10.58
CA THR A 272 -8.54 -15.14 -10.81
C THR A 272 -8.69 -13.86 -9.99
N ARG A 273 -9.88 -13.26 -9.98
CA ARG A 273 -10.18 -12.04 -9.20
C ARG A 273 -10.11 -12.30 -7.70
N LEU A 274 -10.63 -13.43 -7.21
CA LEU A 274 -10.55 -13.81 -5.80
C LEU A 274 -9.10 -14.07 -5.37
N SER A 275 -8.30 -14.74 -6.20
CA SER A 275 -6.87 -14.96 -5.97
C SER A 275 -6.09 -13.65 -5.91
N GLY A 276 -6.39 -12.70 -6.80
CA GLY A 276 -5.82 -11.35 -6.76
C GLY A 276 -6.22 -10.56 -5.50
N MET A 277 -7.48 -10.65 -5.07
CA MET A 277 -7.94 -10.05 -3.81
C MET A 277 -7.27 -10.69 -2.59
N MET A 278 -7.12 -12.02 -2.58
CA MET A 278 -6.44 -12.77 -1.52
C MET A 278 -4.97 -12.36 -1.43
N SER A 279 -4.25 -12.30 -2.56
CA SER A 279 -2.87 -11.80 -2.61
C SER A 279 -2.75 -10.37 -2.09
N LYS A 280 -3.64 -9.46 -2.51
CA LYS A 280 -3.68 -8.07 -2.03
C LYS A 280 -3.88 -7.99 -0.51
N TYR A 281 -4.83 -8.74 0.04
CA TYR A 281 -5.07 -8.73 1.48
C TYR A 281 -4.00 -9.48 2.27
N GLN A 282 -3.34 -10.50 1.69
CA GLN A 282 -2.20 -11.16 2.31
C GLN A 282 -0.97 -10.24 2.39
N MET A 283 -0.70 -9.42 1.37
CA MET A 283 0.33 -8.38 1.42
C MET A 283 0.02 -7.34 2.49
N MET A 284 -1.25 -6.92 2.60
CA MET A 284 -1.68 -5.98 3.65
C MET A 284 -1.53 -6.60 5.05
N LEU A 285 -1.93 -7.86 5.24
CA LEU A 285 -1.72 -8.59 6.49
C LEU A 285 -0.23 -8.65 6.86
N SER A 286 0.62 -8.99 5.89
CA SER A 286 2.08 -9.05 6.09
C SER A 286 2.68 -7.68 6.43
N SER A 287 2.09 -6.57 5.96
CA SER A 287 2.53 -5.21 6.34
C SER A 287 2.18 -4.84 7.78
N TYR A 288 1.20 -5.50 8.40
CA TYR A 288 0.95 -5.40 9.83
C TYR A 288 1.90 -6.30 10.64
N GLY A 289 2.68 -7.20 10.02
CA GLY A 289 3.58 -8.13 10.70
C GLY A 289 2.87 -9.23 11.50
N ASP A 290 3.65 -10.04 12.22
CA ASP A 290 3.14 -11.26 12.86
C ASP A 290 2.36 -11.01 14.15
N ASP A 291 1.48 -11.95 14.52
CA ASP A 291 0.70 -11.94 15.76
C ASP A 291 1.59 -12.04 17.02
N VAL A 292 1.21 -11.32 18.08
CA VAL A 292 1.97 -11.30 19.35
C VAL A 292 1.52 -12.44 20.27
N PHE A 293 2.08 -13.63 20.06
CA PHE A 293 1.85 -14.77 20.96
C PHE A 293 2.67 -14.68 22.25
N ASP A 294 3.99 -14.53 22.15
CA ASP A 294 4.88 -14.29 23.30
C ASP A 294 5.47 -12.87 23.26
N ARG A 295 5.06 -12.06 24.24
CA ARG A 295 5.51 -10.67 24.40
C ARG A 295 7.02 -10.56 24.61
N ASN A 296 7.64 -11.53 25.28
CA ASN A 296 9.08 -11.51 25.58
C ASN A 296 9.89 -11.81 24.31
N GLN A 297 9.48 -12.83 23.55
CA GLN A 297 10.08 -13.16 22.26
C GLN A 297 9.93 -12.00 21.26
N THR A 298 8.72 -11.43 21.13
CA THR A 298 8.47 -10.29 20.24
C THR A 298 9.31 -9.06 20.64
N LEU A 299 9.43 -8.75 21.93
CA LEU A 299 10.28 -7.66 22.41
C LEU A 299 11.76 -7.88 22.04
N LEU A 300 12.27 -9.09 22.24
CA LEU A 300 13.66 -9.45 21.89
C LEU A 300 13.89 -9.35 20.37
N GLN A 301 12.94 -9.82 19.55
CA GLN A 301 12.98 -9.71 18.10
C GLN A 301 13.02 -8.24 17.65
N ILE A 302 12.15 -7.39 18.20
CA ILE A 302 12.10 -5.94 17.89
C ILE A 302 13.43 -5.26 18.23
N ILE A 303 13.98 -5.49 19.42
CA ILE A 303 15.25 -4.89 19.85
C ILE A 303 16.41 -5.40 18.97
N THR A 304 16.43 -6.69 18.64
CA THR A 304 17.45 -7.30 17.76
C THR A 304 17.36 -6.74 16.34
N LYS A 305 16.16 -6.56 15.81
CA LYS A 305 15.91 -5.95 14.49
C LYS A 305 16.36 -4.49 14.46
N PHE A 306 16.04 -3.70 15.51
CA PHE A 306 16.54 -2.33 15.65
C PHE A 306 18.07 -2.28 15.65
N ALA A 307 18.73 -3.06 16.51
CA ALA A 307 20.19 -3.10 16.61
C ALA A 307 20.85 -3.52 15.27
N THR A 308 20.29 -4.53 14.60
CA THR A 308 20.76 -4.98 13.28
C THR A 308 20.57 -3.92 12.21
N SER A 309 19.43 -3.21 12.20
CA SER A 309 19.14 -2.11 11.27
C SER A 309 20.05 -0.90 11.49
N PHE A 310 20.28 -0.52 12.75
CA PHE A 310 21.23 0.53 13.12
C PHE A 310 22.65 0.20 12.64
N CYS A 311 23.17 -1.00 12.96
CA CYS A 311 24.48 -1.44 12.48
C CYS A 311 24.55 -1.50 10.95
N ALA A 312 23.53 -2.02 10.26
CA ALA A 312 23.50 -2.03 8.81
C ALA A 312 23.53 -0.61 8.18
N THR A 313 22.92 0.38 8.85
CA THR A 313 22.94 1.80 8.42
C THR A 313 24.30 2.44 8.67
N MET A 314 24.92 2.15 9.82
CA MET A 314 26.29 2.54 10.16
C MET A 314 27.35 1.90 9.24
N GLU A 315 27.08 0.71 8.69
CA GLU A 315 27.98 0.00 7.75
C GLU A 315 27.67 0.28 6.27
N GLY A 316 26.58 0.98 5.96
CA GLY A 316 26.15 1.23 4.56
C GLY A 316 25.56 -0.01 3.84
N LYS A 317 25.13 -1.03 4.58
CA LYS A 317 24.55 -2.29 4.06
C LYS A 317 23.01 -2.29 4.00
N THR A 318 22.39 -1.11 4.07
CA THR A 318 20.93 -0.93 4.01
C THR A 318 20.37 -1.27 2.63
N ARG A 319 19.28 -2.06 2.59
CA ARG A 319 18.61 -2.45 1.33
C ARG A 319 17.92 -1.26 0.64
N ASN A 320 17.38 -0.34 1.42
CA ASN A 320 16.68 0.85 0.93
C ASN A 320 17.64 2.05 1.05
N ILE A 321 18.43 2.29 0.00
CA ILE A 321 19.37 3.42 -0.06
C ILE A 321 18.62 4.67 -0.52
N GLU A 322 18.55 5.69 0.32
CA GLU A 322 18.02 7.00 -0.06
C GLU A 322 18.97 7.67 -1.06
N THR A 323 18.47 8.06 -2.24
CA THR A 323 19.26 8.67 -3.31
C THR A 323 19.30 10.20 -3.26
N THR A 324 18.52 10.81 -2.36
CA THR A 324 18.31 12.27 -2.28
C THR A 324 19.33 13.00 -1.41
N ALA A 325 19.96 12.31 -0.45
CA ALA A 325 20.93 12.89 0.48
C ALA A 325 21.94 11.84 0.94
N LEU A 326 23.15 12.28 1.28
CA LEU A 326 24.11 11.45 2.01
C LEU A 326 23.60 11.25 3.44
N SER A 327 23.39 10.00 3.83
CA SER A 327 23.00 9.57 5.17
C SER A 327 23.89 8.43 5.67
N GLY A 328 23.87 8.15 6.98
CA GLY A 328 24.56 6.99 7.56
C GLY A 328 26.09 7.03 7.40
N CYS A 329 26.68 5.87 7.08
CA CYS A 329 28.12 5.71 6.88
C CYS A 329 28.74 6.75 5.92
N SER A 330 28.11 6.98 4.77
CA SER A 330 28.61 7.90 3.74
C SER A 330 28.65 9.35 4.22
N ARG A 331 27.70 9.73 5.08
CA ARG A 331 27.67 11.07 5.69
C ARG A 331 28.71 11.24 6.79
N ILE A 332 28.93 10.20 7.61
CA ILE A 332 30.04 10.15 8.59
C ILE A 332 31.39 10.28 7.88
N ASN A 333 31.61 9.55 6.78
CA ASN A 333 32.82 9.61 5.98
C ASN A 333 33.08 11.01 5.40
N TYR A 334 32.03 11.68 4.89
CA TYR A 334 32.08 13.06 4.44
C TYR A 334 32.43 14.05 5.56
N ILE A 335 31.93 13.85 6.78
CA ILE A 335 32.27 14.70 7.93
C ILE A 335 33.76 14.56 8.29
N LEU A 336 34.28 13.32 8.30
CA LEU A 336 35.67 13.03 8.66
C LEU A 336 36.70 13.53 7.63
N HIS A 337 36.44 13.34 6.34
CA HIS A 337 37.41 13.68 5.28
C HIS A 337 37.17 15.08 4.69
N GLU A 338 35.97 15.34 4.16
CA GLU A 338 35.70 16.60 3.46
C GLU A 338 35.51 17.77 4.43
N THR A 339 34.69 17.59 5.47
CA THR A 339 34.34 18.70 6.38
C THR A 339 35.46 19.00 7.36
N PHE A 340 35.99 17.99 8.04
CA PHE A 340 37.08 18.17 9.01
C PHE A 340 38.43 18.42 8.32
N GLY A 341 38.75 17.72 7.23
CA GLY A 341 39.95 17.99 6.44
C GLY A 341 39.99 19.44 5.93
N SER A 342 38.92 19.90 5.26
CA SER A 342 38.85 21.29 4.79
C SER A 342 38.91 22.32 5.94
N ALA A 343 38.36 22.00 7.12
CA ALA A 343 38.48 22.85 8.29
C ALA A 343 39.93 22.96 8.79
N LEU A 344 40.69 21.86 8.81
CA LEU A 344 42.13 21.87 9.15
C LEU A 344 42.96 22.61 8.09
N ASP A 345 42.75 22.33 6.79
CA ASP A 345 43.47 22.97 5.69
C ASP A 345 43.25 24.50 5.65
N SER A 346 42.10 24.98 6.16
CA SER A 346 41.82 26.41 6.28
C SER A 346 42.66 27.14 7.37
N ILE A 347 43.26 26.39 8.30
CA ILE A 347 44.08 26.95 9.38
C ILE A 347 45.51 27.16 8.86
N HIS A 348 45.73 28.35 8.29
CA HIS A 348 47.04 28.72 7.79
C HIS A 348 48.09 28.78 8.92
N PRO A 349 49.22 28.03 8.84
CA PRO A 349 50.12 27.75 9.97
C PRO A 349 50.93 28.96 10.47
N LEU A 350 50.89 30.08 9.75
CA LEU A 350 51.51 31.35 10.16
C LEU A 350 50.49 32.48 10.40
N ALA A 351 49.19 32.18 10.38
CA ALA A 351 48.15 33.22 10.53
C ALA A 351 48.10 33.78 11.96
N GLY A 352 48.49 35.05 12.11
CA GLY A 352 48.62 35.71 13.41
C GLY A 352 50.01 35.57 14.05
N LEU A 353 51.00 35.11 13.28
CA LEU A 353 52.43 35.17 13.61
C LEU A 353 53.11 36.27 12.78
N THR A 354 53.12 37.51 13.28
CA THR A 354 53.87 38.58 12.61
C THR A 354 55.37 38.47 12.91
N LYS A 355 56.20 39.06 12.05
CA LYS A 355 57.66 39.18 12.32
C LYS A 355 57.94 39.87 13.66
N MET A 356 57.08 40.80 14.08
CA MET A 356 57.21 41.48 15.37
C MET A 356 56.90 40.54 16.54
N ASP A 357 55.89 39.66 16.42
CA ASP A 357 55.58 38.65 17.44
C ASP A 357 56.72 37.66 17.62
N ILE A 358 57.33 37.19 16.52
CA ILE A 358 58.49 36.28 16.54
C ILE A 358 59.68 36.95 17.23
N LEU A 359 60.02 38.20 16.84
CA LEU A 359 61.11 38.95 17.47
C LEU A 359 60.83 39.25 18.96
N THR A 360 59.57 39.49 19.32
CA THR A 360 59.14 39.72 20.71
C THR A 360 59.25 38.44 21.52
N ALA A 361 58.86 37.29 20.97
CA ALA A 361 59.02 35.98 21.62
C ALA A 361 60.51 35.67 21.87
N ILE A 362 61.38 35.83 20.86
CA ILE A 362 62.83 35.64 20.99
C ILE A 362 63.43 36.56 22.06
N LYS A 363 63.03 37.84 22.08
CA LYS A 363 63.54 38.81 23.06
C LYS A 363 63.05 38.49 24.49
N ASN A 364 61.81 38.04 24.64
CA ASN A 364 61.23 37.69 25.93
C ASN A 364 61.82 36.39 26.50
N THR A 365 62.12 35.39 25.67
CA THR A 365 62.75 34.13 26.12
C THR A 365 64.25 34.28 26.39
N ALA A 366 64.94 35.20 25.70
CA ALA A 366 66.34 35.55 26.03
C ALA A 366 66.48 36.25 27.41
N GLY A 367 65.41 36.92 27.86
CA GLY A 367 65.36 37.56 29.17
C GLY A 367 66.30 38.77 29.30
N PRO A 368 66.84 39.06 30.51
CA PRO A 368 67.63 40.27 30.76
C PRO A 368 69.09 40.17 30.30
N ARG A 369 69.53 39.05 29.70
CA ARG A 369 70.91 38.84 29.26
C ARG A 369 71.00 38.87 27.73
N PRO A 370 72.06 39.44 27.13
CA PRO A 370 72.28 39.34 25.69
C PRO A 370 72.56 37.88 25.31
N ALA A 371 71.72 37.33 24.44
CA ALA A 371 71.87 35.94 23.95
C ALA A 371 72.75 35.90 22.69
N LEU A 372 73.67 34.93 22.64
CA LEU A 372 74.52 34.65 21.47
C LEU A 372 73.80 33.80 20.41
N PHE A 373 72.76 33.07 20.81
CA PHE A 373 71.96 32.18 19.96
C PHE A 373 70.46 32.40 20.24
N ILE A 374 69.60 32.02 19.30
CA ILE A 374 68.14 32.11 19.46
C ILE A 374 67.68 30.95 20.39
N PRO A 375 66.94 31.22 21.48
CA PRO A 375 66.47 30.15 22.37
C PRO A 375 65.38 29.29 21.71
N GLU A 376 65.53 27.96 21.76
CA GLU A 376 64.54 26.98 21.24
C GLU A 376 63.15 27.16 21.85
N VAL A 377 63.09 27.57 23.12
CA VAL A 377 61.85 27.96 23.83
C VAL A 377 61.02 28.99 23.07
N SER A 378 61.64 29.87 22.26
CA SER A 378 60.90 30.82 21.43
C SER A 378 60.14 30.14 20.29
N PHE A 379 60.71 29.09 19.68
CA PHE A 379 60.06 28.27 18.67
C PHE A 379 58.93 27.45 19.30
N GLU A 380 59.18 26.79 20.43
CA GLU A 380 58.15 26.01 21.13
C GLU A 380 56.91 26.84 21.48
N VAL A 381 57.08 28.03 22.06
CA VAL A 381 55.94 28.89 22.45
C VAL A 381 55.09 29.30 21.25
N LEU A 382 55.71 29.53 20.10
CA LEU A 382 55.01 29.90 18.87
C LEU A 382 54.30 28.69 18.25
N VAL A 383 54.95 27.52 18.18
CA VAL A 383 54.31 26.29 17.67
C VAL A 383 53.15 25.85 18.57
N LYS A 384 53.32 25.87 19.90
CA LYS A 384 52.23 25.56 20.87
C LYS A 384 51.07 26.57 20.82
N ARG A 385 51.24 27.76 20.23
CA ARG A 385 50.15 28.70 19.95
C ARG A 385 49.35 28.30 18.72
N GLU A 386 50.01 27.76 17.70
CA GLU A 386 49.38 27.31 16.45
C GLU A 386 48.69 25.95 16.62
N VAL A 387 49.36 24.97 17.25
CA VAL A 387 48.79 23.63 17.53
C VAL A 387 47.48 23.71 18.33
N ARG A 388 47.36 24.65 19.27
CA ARG A 388 46.12 24.85 20.05
C ARG A 388 44.92 25.25 19.18
N LYS A 389 45.13 25.84 17.99
CA LYS A 389 44.02 26.18 17.07
C LYS A 389 43.33 24.94 16.50
N LEU A 390 43.99 23.77 16.53
CA LEU A 390 43.46 22.49 16.03
C LEU A 390 42.42 21.88 16.99
N GLU A 391 42.33 22.35 18.23
CA GLU A 391 41.39 21.86 19.25
C GLU A 391 39.92 22.09 18.84
N TYR A 392 39.57 23.34 18.52
CA TYR A 392 38.22 23.73 18.14
C TYR A 392 37.62 22.95 16.93
N PRO A 393 38.30 22.84 15.76
CA PRO A 393 37.75 22.06 14.64
C PRO A 393 37.63 20.57 14.96
N SER A 394 38.53 20.03 15.81
CA SER A 394 38.50 18.62 16.22
C SER A 394 37.31 18.34 17.14
N LEU A 395 37.04 19.21 18.12
CA LEU A 395 35.83 19.14 18.95
C LEU A 395 34.56 19.32 18.11
N ARG A 396 34.55 20.26 17.16
CA ARG A 396 33.42 20.47 16.26
C ARG A 396 33.15 19.26 15.35
N CYS A 397 34.17 18.51 14.96
CA CYS A 397 34.00 17.25 14.24
C CYS A 397 33.22 16.22 15.08
N VAL A 398 33.57 16.05 16.37
CA VAL A 398 32.87 15.15 17.30
C VAL A 398 31.39 15.53 17.45
N GLU A 399 31.07 16.82 17.55
CA GLU A 399 29.68 17.30 17.62
C GLU A 399 28.87 16.95 16.36
N LEU A 400 29.46 17.13 15.18
CA LEU A 400 28.82 16.82 13.88
C LEU A 400 28.59 15.31 13.72
N LEU A 401 29.53 14.48 14.15
CA LEU A 401 29.37 13.03 14.16
C LEU A 401 28.26 12.59 15.11
N HIS A 402 28.21 13.15 16.32
CA HIS A 402 27.14 12.89 17.28
C HIS A 402 25.76 13.33 16.75
N GLN A 403 25.67 14.47 16.04
CA GLN A 403 24.44 14.90 15.38
C GLN A 403 23.97 13.91 14.31
N GLU A 404 24.88 13.40 13.47
CA GLU A 404 24.54 12.41 12.44
C GLU A 404 24.15 11.05 13.06
N MET A 405 24.83 10.60 14.12
CA MET A 405 24.43 9.38 14.83
C MET A 405 23.02 9.48 15.45
N ARG A 406 22.60 10.65 15.95
CA ARG A 406 21.20 10.88 16.38
C ARG A 406 20.22 10.82 15.21
N ARG A 407 20.56 11.42 14.06
CA ARG A 407 19.74 11.32 12.84
C ARG A 407 19.54 9.85 12.44
N ILE A 408 20.60 9.03 12.47
CA ILE A 408 20.52 7.61 12.14
C ILE A 408 19.52 6.88 13.04
N ILE A 409 19.54 7.11 14.36
CA ILE A 409 18.56 6.51 15.31
C ILE A 409 17.11 6.87 14.91
N GLN A 410 16.86 8.13 14.55
CA GLN A 410 15.53 8.61 14.16
C GLN A 410 15.09 8.05 12.80
N GLN A 411 16.04 7.81 11.88
CA GLN A 411 15.81 7.34 10.51
C GLN A 411 16.06 5.84 10.31
N CYS A 412 16.17 5.04 11.38
CA CYS A 412 16.42 3.59 11.31
C CYS A 412 15.28 2.82 10.61
N GLY A 413 15.30 2.78 9.28
CA GLY A 413 14.50 1.91 8.42
C GLY A 413 13.00 2.25 8.35
N THR A 414 12.51 2.56 7.16
CA THR A 414 11.07 2.70 6.88
C THR A 414 10.27 1.44 7.26
N GLU A 415 10.82 0.25 7.02
CA GLU A 415 10.25 -1.04 7.40
C GLU A 415 10.15 -1.23 8.93
N PHE A 416 11.15 -0.77 9.69
CA PHE A 416 11.12 -0.81 11.15
C PHE A 416 10.11 0.19 11.70
N HIS A 417 10.06 1.40 11.14
CA HIS A 417 9.08 2.42 11.54
C HIS A 417 7.63 1.93 11.33
N GLN A 418 7.33 1.24 10.23
CA GLN A 418 6.00 0.65 9.98
C GLN A 418 5.61 -0.38 11.05
N GLU A 419 6.50 -1.30 11.42
CA GLU A 419 6.27 -2.25 12.50
C GLU A 419 6.08 -1.56 13.86
N MET A 420 6.84 -0.49 14.10
CA MET A 420 6.78 0.30 15.34
C MET A 420 5.50 1.12 15.51
N LEU A 421 4.69 1.34 14.46
CA LEU A 421 3.34 1.91 14.59
C LEU A 421 2.43 1.07 15.50
N ARG A 422 2.71 -0.24 15.65
CA ARG A 422 2.01 -1.13 16.59
C ARG A 422 2.40 -0.88 18.05
N PHE A 423 3.58 -0.33 18.30
CA PHE A 423 4.19 -0.22 19.62
C PHE A 423 4.80 1.18 19.85
N PRO A 424 4.02 2.28 19.74
CA PRO A 424 4.57 3.64 19.78
C PRO A 424 5.36 3.93 21.07
N LYS A 425 4.86 3.49 22.23
CA LYS A 425 5.57 3.62 23.52
C LYS A 425 6.88 2.83 23.59
N LEU A 426 7.02 1.73 22.85
CA LEU A 426 8.26 0.97 22.78
C LEU A 426 9.27 1.68 21.89
N TYR A 427 8.81 2.22 20.75
CA TYR A 427 9.64 3.02 19.85
C TYR A 427 10.22 4.26 20.55
N GLU A 428 9.39 5.04 21.23
CA GLU A 428 9.83 6.17 22.08
C GLU A 428 10.95 5.73 23.03
N ARG A 429 10.75 4.63 23.77
CA ARG A 429 11.75 4.13 24.72
C ARG A 429 13.03 3.60 24.07
N ILE A 430 12.96 2.99 22.89
CA ILE A 430 14.16 2.57 22.13
C ILE A 430 14.96 3.80 21.69
N VAL A 431 14.28 4.82 21.15
CA VAL A 431 14.90 6.07 20.70
C VAL A 431 15.52 6.84 21.88
N ASP A 432 14.81 6.93 23.01
CA ASP A 432 15.31 7.54 24.26
C ASP A 432 16.61 6.87 24.72
N VAL A 433 16.61 5.53 24.87
CA VAL A 433 17.75 4.77 25.36
C VAL A 433 18.95 4.87 24.42
N ALA A 434 18.72 4.78 23.11
CA ALA A 434 19.78 4.91 22.10
C ALA A 434 20.36 6.34 22.08
N THR A 435 19.52 7.37 22.20
CA THR A 435 19.97 8.77 22.24
C THR A 435 20.76 9.08 23.51
N HIS A 436 20.28 8.60 24.66
CA HIS A 436 20.96 8.77 25.94
C HIS A 436 22.29 8.01 26.01
N LEU A 437 22.41 6.87 25.31
CA LEU A 437 23.70 6.19 25.15
C LEU A 437 24.72 7.08 24.42
N LEU A 438 24.32 7.75 23.34
CA LEU A 438 25.21 8.68 22.62
C LEU A 438 25.62 9.86 23.50
N GLU A 439 24.68 10.45 24.26
CA GLU A 439 24.94 11.52 25.23
C GLU A 439 25.99 11.12 26.27
N ARG A 440 25.88 9.90 26.80
CA ARG A 440 26.82 9.37 27.80
C ARG A 440 28.21 9.08 27.22
N ARG A 441 28.35 8.92 25.90
CA ARG A 441 29.65 8.66 25.23
C ARG A 441 30.32 9.94 24.72
N LEU A 442 29.55 10.97 24.39
CA LEU A 442 30.04 12.27 23.92
C LEU A 442 31.16 12.88 24.79
N PRO A 443 31.03 13.03 26.14
CA PRO A 443 32.08 13.65 26.95
C PRO A 443 33.37 12.83 27.00
N THR A 444 33.28 11.49 26.97
CA THR A 444 34.47 10.61 26.92
C THR A 444 35.24 10.79 25.60
N THR A 445 34.53 10.92 24.47
CA THR A 445 35.15 11.17 23.16
C THR A 445 35.75 12.59 23.10
N THR A 446 35.02 13.59 23.61
CA THR A 446 35.47 14.98 23.72
C THR A 446 36.79 15.07 24.50
N GLN A 447 36.83 14.49 25.70
CA GLN A 447 38.03 14.45 26.54
C GLN A 447 39.21 13.72 25.86
N MET A 448 38.96 12.66 25.08
CA MET A 448 40.02 11.99 24.33
C MET A 448 40.60 12.90 23.23
N VAL A 449 39.78 13.71 22.57
CA VAL A 449 40.23 14.68 21.56
C VAL A 449 41.00 15.84 22.19
N GLU A 450 40.55 16.36 23.34
CA GLU A 450 41.29 17.34 24.15
C GLU A 450 42.66 16.78 24.55
N ASN A 451 42.70 15.53 25.03
CA ASN A 451 43.95 14.84 25.39
C ASN A 451 44.89 14.66 24.20
N LEU A 452 44.38 14.34 23.00
CA LEU A 452 45.20 14.23 21.78
C LEU A 452 45.91 15.55 21.46
N VAL A 453 45.20 16.68 21.48
CA VAL A 453 45.82 18.00 21.28
C VAL A 453 46.74 18.38 22.45
N ALA A 454 46.40 18.01 23.69
CA ALA A 454 47.26 18.24 24.84
C ALA A 454 48.58 17.47 24.78
N MET A 455 48.61 16.27 24.17
CA MET A 455 49.85 15.51 23.94
C MET A 455 50.77 16.22 22.94
N GLU A 456 50.25 16.71 21.82
CA GLU A 456 51.00 17.53 20.85
C GLU A 456 51.51 18.86 21.44
N LEU A 457 50.82 19.39 22.45
CA LEU A 457 51.25 20.59 23.20
C LEU A 457 52.28 20.28 24.30
N ALA A 458 52.40 19.03 24.75
CA ALA A 458 53.31 18.64 25.82
C ALA A 458 54.76 18.64 25.32
N TYR A 459 55.04 17.95 24.22
CA TYR A 459 56.38 17.78 23.64
C TYR A 459 56.36 18.08 22.14
N ILE A 460 57.35 18.84 21.66
CA ILE A 460 57.56 19.10 20.23
C ILE A 460 58.80 18.32 19.82
N ASP A 461 58.62 17.32 18.96
CA ASP A 461 59.71 16.49 18.50
C ASP A 461 60.48 17.13 17.33
N THR A 462 61.61 17.76 17.64
CA THR A 462 62.54 18.26 16.62
C THR A 462 63.38 17.17 15.97
N GLU A 463 63.34 15.92 16.47
CA GLU A 463 64.00 14.78 15.83
C GLU A 463 63.10 14.08 14.79
N HIS A 464 61.83 14.50 14.67
CA HIS A 464 60.88 13.91 13.73
C HIS A 464 61.45 13.87 12.29
N PRO A 465 61.35 12.74 11.55
CA PRO A 465 62.00 12.58 10.24
C PRO A 465 61.65 13.68 9.24
N ASP A 466 60.37 14.06 9.16
CA ASP A 466 59.90 15.12 8.25
C ASP A 466 60.41 16.51 8.67
N PHE A 467 60.65 16.74 9.97
CA PHE A 467 61.21 18.01 10.43
C PHE A 467 62.68 18.13 10.01
N GLN A 468 63.48 17.06 10.20
CA GLN A 468 64.88 17.05 9.79
C GLN A 468 65.04 17.25 8.27
N ILE A 469 64.28 16.50 7.46
CA ILE A 469 64.33 16.59 5.99
C ILE A 469 64.00 18.02 5.53
N ASN A 470 62.93 18.62 6.05
CA ASN A 470 62.52 19.97 5.66
C ASN A 470 63.47 21.05 6.20
N ALA A 471 64.03 20.90 7.41
CA ALA A 471 65.01 21.83 7.98
C ALA A 471 66.30 21.88 7.14
N VAL A 472 66.79 20.73 6.66
CA VAL A 472 67.93 20.67 5.73
C VAL A 472 67.58 21.33 4.39
N LEU A 473 66.39 21.04 3.84
CA LEU A 473 65.93 21.61 2.57
C LEU A 473 65.86 23.15 2.63
N VAL A 474 65.18 23.71 3.64
CA VAL A 474 65.05 25.16 3.87
C VAL A 474 66.43 25.81 4.09
N SER A 475 67.31 25.16 4.85
CA SER A 475 68.69 25.64 5.06
C SER A 475 69.50 25.70 3.77
N SER A 476 69.26 24.80 2.81
CA SER A 476 69.90 24.82 1.49
C SER A 476 69.34 25.93 0.58
N LEU A 477 68.02 26.15 0.60
CA LEU A 477 67.35 27.19 -0.18
C LEU A 477 67.76 28.60 0.26
N LEU A 478 67.86 28.83 1.58
CA LEU A 478 68.32 30.11 2.13
C LEU A 478 69.76 30.42 1.70
N LYS A 479 70.68 29.45 1.78
CA LYS A 479 72.08 29.59 1.32
C LYS A 479 72.19 29.94 -0.17
N ASN A 480 71.33 29.37 -1.01
CA ASN A 480 71.29 29.71 -2.44
C ASN A 480 70.75 31.13 -2.67
N SER A 481 69.73 31.56 -1.91
CA SER A 481 69.13 32.89 -2.06
C SER A 481 70.07 34.06 -1.70
N ASP A 482 71.04 33.85 -0.82
CA ASP A 482 72.07 34.85 -0.51
C ASP A 482 73.23 34.85 -1.54
N MET A 483 73.50 33.72 -2.19
CA MET A 483 74.48 33.65 -3.28
C MET A 483 74.05 34.42 -4.54
N ASP A 484 72.76 34.48 -4.85
CA ASP A 484 72.28 35.23 -6.02
C ASP A 484 72.26 36.75 -5.80
N LYS A 485 72.08 37.23 -4.55
CA LYS A 485 72.22 38.65 -4.20
C LYS A 485 73.66 39.16 -4.40
N LEU A 486 74.67 38.30 -4.26
CA LEU A 486 76.08 38.65 -4.47
C LEU A 486 76.48 38.76 -5.95
N LYS A 487 75.72 38.20 -6.89
CA LYS A 487 76.05 38.22 -8.33
C LYS A 487 75.58 39.48 -9.07
N TYR A 488 74.57 40.20 -8.58
CA TYR A 488 74.03 41.40 -9.25
C TYR A 488 74.82 42.69 -8.99
N GLY A 489 75.83 42.67 -8.11
CA GLY A 489 76.54 43.86 -7.64
C GLY A 489 77.80 44.30 -8.42
N LYS A 490 78.20 43.62 -9.50
CA LYS A 490 79.41 43.99 -10.28
C LYS A 490 79.20 43.93 -11.79
N ARG A 491 78.86 45.08 -12.37
CA ARG A 491 79.11 45.40 -13.79
C ARG A 491 79.70 46.81 -13.88
N HIS A 492 80.97 46.92 -14.24
CA HIS A 492 81.56 48.16 -14.70
C HIS A 492 82.43 47.88 -15.93
N VAL A 493 81.98 48.44 -17.07
CA VAL A 493 82.73 48.99 -18.22
C VAL A 493 84.09 48.38 -18.61
N ILE A 494 84.20 47.95 -19.88
CA ILE A 494 85.28 48.26 -20.87
C ILE A 494 84.84 47.74 -22.27
N PRO A 495 85.23 48.35 -23.42
CA PRO A 495 84.52 48.18 -24.69
C PRO A 495 85.20 47.34 -25.80
N ALA A 496 84.37 46.94 -26.77
CA ALA A 496 84.62 46.71 -28.22
C ALA A 496 85.90 45.99 -28.72
N ASN A 497 85.73 44.78 -29.30
CA ASN A 497 85.83 44.51 -30.76
C ASN A 497 85.87 43.00 -31.09
N GLY A 498 85.52 42.63 -32.33
CA GLY A 498 86.16 41.48 -33.02
C GLY A 498 85.41 40.14 -33.13
N THR A 499 84.47 40.07 -34.09
CA THR A 499 84.33 39.03 -35.15
C THR A 499 84.71 37.53 -34.96
N THR A 500 83.89 36.67 -35.59
CA THR A 500 84.19 35.34 -36.20
C THR A 500 84.51 34.13 -35.29
N ASN A 501 84.20 32.87 -35.59
CA ASN A 501 83.24 32.21 -36.53
C ASN A 501 83.17 30.68 -36.19
N HIS A 502 82.26 29.95 -36.85
CA HIS A 502 82.17 28.47 -36.97
C HIS A 502 81.75 27.70 -35.68
N GLU A 503 80.72 26.82 -35.68
CA GLU A 503 80.53 25.56 -36.45
C GLU A 503 81.46 24.42 -35.98
N ALA A 504 81.05 23.15 -35.86
CA ALA A 504 79.75 22.51 -36.07
C ALA A 504 79.72 21.04 -35.53
N HIS A 505 78.51 20.47 -35.42
CA HIS A 505 78.17 19.02 -35.43
C HIS A 505 78.62 18.13 -34.24
N GLY A 506 77.86 17.10 -33.81
CA GLY A 506 76.46 16.73 -34.15
C GLY A 506 76.13 15.24 -33.88
N LYS A 507 74.82 14.90 -33.87
CA LYS A 507 74.22 13.53 -33.94
C LYS A 507 74.55 12.55 -32.79
N ALA A 508 73.74 11.58 -32.34
CA ALA A 508 72.32 11.17 -32.50
C ALA A 508 71.98 10.21 -31.29
N THR A 509 70.79 9.63 -31.05
CA THR A 509 69.56 9.45 -31.85
C THR A 509 68.30 9.35 -30.97
N THR A 510 67.17 9.70 -31.59
CA THR A 510 65.72 9.50 -31.30
C THR A 510 65.25 8.26 -30.51
N THR A 511 64.24 8.45 -29.64
CA THR A 511 62.96 7.71 -29.70
C THR A 511 61.76 8.65 -29.48
N ASN A 512 60.81 8.57 -30.40
CA ASN A 512 59.51 9.27 -30.45
C ASN A 512 58.45 8.53 -29.59
N ASN A 513 57.22 9.00 -29.30
CA ASN A 513 56.32 10.05 -29.84
C ASN A 513 55.36 10.53 -28.70
N GLU A 514 54.95 11.80 -28.55
CA GLU A 514 53.72 12.46 -29.09
C GLU A 514 52.36 11.92 -28.53
N ILE A 515 51.27 12.70 -28.27
CA ILE A 515 50.90 14.11 -28.56
C ILE A 515 49.68 14.60 -27.72
N SER A 516 49.49 15.95 -27.59
CA SER A 516 48.26 16.76 -27.21
C SER A 516 47.47 16.44 -25.92
N VAL A 517 47.04 17.36 -25.03
CA VAL A 517 46.58 18.77 -25.08
C VAL A 517 45.16 19.01 -25.62
N PHE A 518 44.24 19.42 -24.74
CA PHE A 518 43.10 20.31 -25.02
C PHE A 518 42.70 21.09 -23.75
N ASN A 519 42.34 22.38 -23.88
CA ASN A 519 41.87 23.28 -22.83
C ASN A 519 40.32 23.40 -22.87
N GLU A 520 39.67 23.78 -21.76
CA GLU A 520 38.95 25.08 -21.59
C GLU A 520 38.12 25.19 -20.28
N ASP A 521 38.18 26.40 -19.71
CA ASP A 521 37.19 27.20 -18.98
C ASP A 521 36.48 26.76 -17.69
N LYS A 522 36.68 27.60 -16.65
CA LYS A 522 35.89 27.68 -15.41
C LYS A 522 35.60 29.15 -15.02
N GLU A 523 34.65 29.80 -15.68
CA GLU A 523 34.01 31.02 -15.15
C GLU A 523 32.50 31.04 -15.47
N GLN A 524 31.68 30.48 -14.57
CA GLN A 524 30.24 30.81 -14.36
C GLN A 524 29.59 29.84 -13.35
N ARG A 525 29.78 30.05 -12.03
CA ARG A 525 28.93 29.41 -11.00
C ARG A 525 29.03 29.99 -9.58
N ASN A 526 28.86 31.31 -9.43
CA ASN A 526 28.70 31.95 -8.12
C ASN A 526 27.61 33.03 -8.18
N ASN A 527 26.34 32.69 -7.92
CA ASN A 527 25.28 33.70 -7.68
C ASN A 527 23.92 33.17 -7.11
N TRP A 528 23.87 32.04 -6.39
CA TRP A 528 22.58 31.43 -5.98
C TRP A 528 22.46 30.95 -4.51
N LEU A 529 23.26 31.49 -3.59
CA LEU A 529 23.27 31.08 -2.16
C LEU A 529 23.35 32.26 -1.16
N LEU A 530 22.59 33.35 -1.38
CA LEU A 530 22.62 34.55 -0.53
C LEU A 530 21.23 35.14 -0.21
N SER A 531 20.21 34.30 0.05
CA SER A 531 18.82 34.79 0.26
C SER A 531 18.00 34.15 1.39
N SER A 532 18.56 33.26 2.25
CA SER A 532 17.76 32.52 3.25
C SER A 532 18.27 32.53 4.70
N LEU A 533 19.02 33.57 5.12
CA LEU A 533 19.50 33.69 6.52
C LEU A 533 19.37 35.12 7.08
N LEU A 534 18.14 35.53 7.40
CA LEU A 534 17.84 36.62 8.34
C LEU A 534 16.53 36.30 9.10
N PRO A 535 16.54 36.21 10.45
CA PRO A 535 15.32 36.01 11.24
C PRO A 535 14.66 37.35 11.64
N GLN A 536 13.33 37.43 11.52
CA GLN A 536 12.52 38.49 12.13
C GLN A 536 12.10 38.09 13.56
N ALA A 537 11.88 39.09 14.42
CA ALA A 537 11.49 38.91 15.82
C ALA A 537 10.10 39.47 16.13
N ARG A 538 9.38 38.80 17.05
CA ARG A 538 8.26 39.23 17.94
C ARG A 538 7.81 38.00 18.75
N SER A 539 8.01 37.96 20.06
CA SER A 539 7.18 38.52 21.15
C SER A 539 5.83 37.80 21.35
N ASP A 540 5.66 37.12 22.51
CA ASP A 540 4.68 37.50 23.55
C ASP A 540 4.74 36.52 24.76
N SER A 541 3.89 36.76 25.78
CA SER A 541 4.17 36.56 27.21
C SER A 541 3.21 35.62 27.98
N ALA A 542 3.57 35.36 29.27
CA ALA A 542 2.73 34.86 30.38
C ALA A 542 2.49 33.32 30.47
N SER A 543 2.32 32.67 31.64
CA SER A 543 2.62 32.99 33.06
C SER A 543 2.36 31.76 33.97
N THR A 544 2.95 31.72 35.19
CA THR A 544 2.49 30.94 36.40
C THR A 544 2.46 29.39 36.34
N ALA A 545 2.65 28.60 37.42
CA ALA A 545 3.03 28.86 38.82
C ALA A 545 3.65 27.59 39.51
N GLU A 546 4.04 27.81 40.77
CA GLU A 546 4.81 27.06 41.79
C GLU A 546 4.44 25.60 42.19
N ASN A 547 5.36 25.02 42.97
CA ASN A 547 5.23 24.05 44.08
C ASN A 547 5.64 22.57 43.91
N SER A 548 6.59 22.19 44.79
CA SER A 548 6.91 20.83 45.30
C SER A 548 6.36 20.72 46.75
N PRO A 549 6.67 19.75 47.65
CA PRO A 549 7.54 18.55 47.57
C PRO A 549 6.97 17.29 48.29
N VAL A 550 7.87 16.42 48.83
CA VAL A 550 7.67 15.25 49.76
C VAL A 550 7.48 13.90 49.03
N ARG A 551 8.34 12.85 49.06
CA ARG A 551 9.34 12.26 50.01
C ARG A 551 8.77 11.22 50.98
N HIS A 552 9.07 9.93 50.75
CA HIS A 552 9.33 8.82 51.70
C HIS A 552 9.49 7.52 50.87
N ASN A 553 10.12 6.42 51.27
CA ASN A 553 11.36 6.03 51.98
C ASN A 553 11.28 4.47 52.09
N GLU A 554 12.35 3.79 52.54
CA GLU A 554 12.42 2.34 52.85
C GLU A 554 12.60 1.38 51.63
N GLY A 555 13.35 0.27 51.74
CA GLY A 555 14.09 -0.19 52.93
C GLY A 555 14.74 -1.59 52.94
N GLY A 556 15.25 -2.14 51.84
CA GLY A 556 16.09 -3.37 51.86
C GLY A 556 15.39 -4.69 52.25
N PRO A 557 16.13 -5.74 52.68
CA PRO A 557 17.06 -6.50 51.82
C PRO A 557 16.92 -8.04 51.97
N LEU A 558 17.88 -8.81 51.38
CA LEU A 558 18.12 -10.28 51.55
C LEU A 558 17.17 -11.22 50.76
N SER A 559 17.55 -12.41 50.30
CA SER A 559 18.84 -13.15 50.27
C SER A 559 18.81 -14.28 49.23
N LEU A 560 19.99 -14.68 48.71
CA LEU A 560 20.20 -15.96 47.99
C LEU A 560 19.98 -17.17 48.93
N PRO A 561 19.78 -18.39 48.37
CA PRO A 561 20.93 -19.28 48.26
C PRO A 561 21.06 -20.03 46.93
N ASN A 562 22.29 -20.46 46.63
CA ASN A 562 22.63 -21.37 45.54
C ASN A 562 22.10 -22.78 45.79
N SER A 563 21.83 -23.52 44.71
CA SER A 563 22.08 -24.97 44.65
C SER A 563 22.71 -25.33 43.31
N ILE A 564 23.90 -25.92 43.37
CA ILE A 564 24.65 -26.46 42.24
C ILE A 564 24.07 -27.84 41.90
N ASP A 565 24.01 -28.20 40.61
CA ASP A 565 24.22 -29.60 40.22
C ASP A 565 24.85 -29.65 38.81
N GLU A 566 25.91 -30.45 38.68
CA GLU A 566 26.63 -30.70 37.42
C GLU A 566 26.26 -32.07 36.86
N SER A 567 25.98 -32.17 35.55
CA SER A 567 26.14 -33.46 34.84
C SER A 567 26.45 -33.30 33.34
N THR A 568 27.74 -33.15 33.04
CA THR A 568 28.47 -33.82 31.95
C THR A 568 27.87 -33.99 30.54
N SER A 569 28.54 -33.33 29.58
CA SER A 569 29.01 -33.88 28.28
C SER A 569 28.02 -34.07 27.11
N LYS A 570 28.30 -33.42 25.97
CA LYS A 570 29.14 -33.97 24.87
C LYS A 570 29.38 -32.97 23.73
N VAL A 571 30.39 -33.27 22.91
CA VAL A 571 30.93 -32.43 21.82
C VAL A 571 30.08 -32.54 20.53
N SER A 572 30.12 -31.46 19.74
CA SER A 572 29.49 -31.23 18.43
C SER A 572 29.74 -32.32 17.37
N PRO A 573 28.98 -32.32 16.26
CA PRO A 573 29.58 -31.75 15.03
C PRO A 573 28.64 -30.90 14.16
N GLN A 574 29.24 -30.04 13.33
CA GLN A 574 28.55 -29.31 12.26
C GLN A 574 28.20 -30.24 11.08
N ARG A 575 27.06 -30.02 10.40
CA ARG A 575 27.06 -30.09 8.91
C ARG A 575 25.87 -29.43 8.19
N SER A 576 26.23 -28.80 7.07
CA SER A 576 25.50 -28.62 5.80
C SER A 576 24.12 -27.95 5.80
N VAL A 577 24.12 -26.75 5.21
CA VAL A 577 23.00 -26.12 4.51
C VAL A 577 22.38 -27.09 3.48
N SER A 578 21.06 -27.20 3.46
CA SER A 578 20.30 -27.77 2.34
C SER A 578 19.15 -26.83 1.95
N SER A 579 18.96 -26.65 0.64
CA SER A 579 17.97 -25.74 0.06
C SER A 579 16.56 -26.35 0.16
N SER A 580 15.65 -25.69 0.90
CA SER A 580 14.24 -26.08 0.91
C SER A 580 13.52 -25.47 -0.30
N ALA A 581 13.08 -26.33 -1.22
CA ALA A 581 12.06 -25.96 -2.21
C ALA A 581 10.72 -25.68 -1.51
N ALA A 582 9.85 -24.87 -2.13
CA ALA A 582 8.53 -24.57 -1.61
C ALA A 582 7.63 -25.82 -1.62
N ALA A 583 7.09 -26.19 -0.45
CA ALA A 583 6.12 -27.27 -0.33
C ALA A 583 4.74 -26.81 -0.80
N ALA A 584 4.19 -27.47 -1.83
CA ALA A 584 2.82 -27.23 -2.27
C ALA A 584 1.81 -27.79 -1.25
N ALA A 585 0.72 -27.05 -1.00
CA ALA A 585 -0.34 -27.48 -0.11
C ALA A 585 -1.10 -28.72 -0.64
N PRO A 586 -1.60 -29.61 0.23
CA PRO A 586 -2.31 -30.81 -0.21
C PRO A 586 -3.68 -30.47 -0.82
N THR A 587 -3.86 -30.79 -2.10
CA THR A 587 -5.15 -30.66 -2.78
C THR A 587 -6.14 -31.70 -2.27
N ARG A 588 -7.34 -31.23 -1.90
CA ARG A 588 -8.47 -32.10 -1.51
C ARG A 588 -8.87 -32.97 -2.70
N LYS A 589 -9.04 -34.28 -2.47
CA LYS A 589 -9.66 -35.18 -3.46
C LYS A 589 -11.17 -34.92 -3.54
N LEU A 590 -11.70 -34.94 -4.76
CA LEU A 590 -13.12 -34.85 -5.04
C LEU A 590 -13.85 -36.11 -4.55
N SER A 591 -15.12 -35.97 -4.20
CA SER A 591 -16.04 -37.07 -3.92
C SER A 591 -16.54 -37.72 -5.20
N GLU A 592 -17.04 -38.96 -5.12
CA GLU A 592 -17.57 -39.71 -6.28
C GLU A 592 -18.76 -39.04 -6.99
N ARG A 593 -19.41 -38.07 -6.33
CA ARG A 593 -20.48 -37.23 -6.94
C ARG A 593 -19.87 -36.08 -7.72
N GLU A 594 -18.96 -35.32 -7.10
CA GLU A 594 -18.18 -34.25 -7.77
C GLU A 594 -17.38 -34.81 -8.96
N GLN A 595 -16.87 -36.04 -8.86
CA GLN A 595 -16.19 -36.74 -9.96
C GLN A 595 -17.15 -37.02 -11.14
N ARG A 596 -18.35 -37.56 -10.84
CA ARG A 596 -19.39 -37.83 -11.85
C ARG A 596 -19.93 -36.57 -12.51
N ASP A 597 -20.10 -35.51 -11.72
CA ASP A 597 -20.57 -34.22 -12.25
C ASP A 597 -19.50 -33.61 -13.18
N CYS A 598 -18.20 -33.80 -12.90
CA CYS A 598 -17.11 -33.46 -13.83
C CYS A 598 -17.08 -34.35 -15.09
N ASP A 599 -17.38 -35.65 -15.00
CA ASP A 599 -17.37 -36.56 -16.15
C ASP A 599 -18.58 -36.36 -17.10
N VAL A 600 -19.62 -35.64 -16.65
CA VAL A 600 -20.82 -35.26 -17.43
C VAL A 600 -20.70 -33.86 -18.05
N ILE A 601 -19.66 -33.11 -17.69
CA ILE A 601 -19.40 -31.68 -18.00
C ILE A 601 -18.54 -31.48 -19.25
#